data_AF-A0A645JBA2-F1
#
_entry.id   AF-A0A645JBA2-F1
#
_cell.length_a   1.000
_cell.length_b   1.000
_cell.length_c   1.000
_cell.angle_alpha   90.00
_cell.angle_beta   90.00
_cell.angle_gamma   90.00
#
_symmetry.space_group_name_H-M   'P 1'
#
loop_
_entity.id
_entity.type
_entity.pdbx_description
1 polymer ?
#
loop_
_entity_poly.entity_id
_entity_poly.type
_entity_poly.pdbx_seq_one_letter_code
_entity_poly.pdbx_strand_id
1 'polypeptide(L)'
;MVQIKTPDLGGIQNTIKAVLYAKKSGIGAYVGGSCNETDGGGRTAVHVALATQPAQMLAKPGMGVDEGYMIVHNEMNRTLEILRHKEKSKTHSRDAFWW
;
A
#
# COMPACT_ATOMS: atom_id res chain seq x y z
N MET A 1 5.19 2.63 -17.67
CA MET A 1 5.13 2.28 -16.24
C MET A 1 6.54 2.24 -15.68
N VAL A 2 6.76 2.63 -14.43
CA VAL A 2 8.08 2.57 -13.76
C VAL A 2 8.01 1.73 -12.49
N GLN A 3 9.01 0.86 -12.29
CA GLN A 3 9.14 0.08 -11.06
C GLN A 3 9.86 0.90 -9.99
N ILE A 4 9.19 1.08 -8.87
CA ILE A 4 9.72 1.74 -7.67
C ILE A 4 10.17 0.63 -6.72
N LYS A 5 11.48 0.37 -6.68
CA LYS A 5 12.07 -0.70 -5.86
C LYS A 5 12.23 -0.23 -4.42
N THR A 6 11.27 -0.58 -3.56
CA THR A 6 11.21 -0.11 -2.16
C THR A 6 12.52 -0.24 -1.38
N PRO A 7 13.27 -1.36 -1.40
CA PRO A 7 14.50 -1.45 -0.61
C PRO A 7 15.61 -0.54 -1.16
N ASP A 8 15.63 -0.29 -2.46
CA ASP A 8 16.70 0.48 -3.12
C ASP A 8 16.54 2.00 -2.88
N LEU A 9 15.33 2.46 -2.57
CA LEU A 9 15.05 3.87 -2.28
C LEU A 9 15.39 4.26 -0.83
N GLY A 10 15.86 3.32 -0.01
CA GLY A 10 16.20 3.54 1.40
C GLY A 10 14.96 3.85 2.24
N GLY A 11 14.80 5.11 2.66
CA GLY A 11 13.67 5.53 3.47
C GLY A 11 12.32 5.39 2.75
N ILE A 12 11.31 4.85 3.43
CA ILE A 12 10.00 4.53 2.84
C ILE A 12 9.28 5.76 2.26
N GLN A 13 9.52 6.95 2.80
CA GLN A 13 9.02 8.23 2.29
C GLN A 13 9.44 8.50 0.84
N ASN A 14 10.58 7.96 0.40
CA ASN A 14 11.04 8.11 -0.97
C ASN A 14 10.17 7.32 -1.94
N THR A 15 9.66 6.15 -1.52
CA THR A 15 8.67 5.38 -2.29
C THR A 15 7.38 6.19 -2.47
N ILE A 16 6.89 6.84 -1.41
CA ILE A 16 5.71 7.72 -1.47
C ILE A 16 5.93 8.84 -2.49
N LYS A 17 7.05 9.56 -2.39
CA LYS A 17 7.40 10.65 -3.31
C LYS A 17 7.48 10.16 -4.76
N ALA A 18 8.10 9.00 -4.98
CA ALA A 18 8.24 8.41 -6.31
C ALA A 18 6.88 8.04 -6.94
N VAL A 19 5.96 7.43 -6.17
CA VAL A 19 4.62 7.10 -6.66
C VAL A 19 3.85 8.37 -7.05
N LEU A 20 3.85 9.38 -6.17
CA LEU A 20 3.14 10.63 -6.42
C LEU A 20 3.73 11.40 -7.61
N TYR A 21 5.06 11.39 -7.78
CA TYR A 21 5.73 12.00 -8.92
C TYR A 21 5.37 11.31 -10.24
N ALA A 22 5.42 9.97 -10.27
CA ALA A 22 5.02 9.20 -11.44
C ALA A 22 3.55 9.47 -11.81
N LYS A 23 2.64 9.47 -10.83
CA LYS A 23 1.21 9.78 -11.01
C LYS A 23 1.00 11.20 -11.54
N LYS A 24 1.68 12.20 -10.99
CA LYS A 24 1.65 13.60 -11.48
C LYS A 24 2.14 13.71 -12.92
N SER A 25 3.06 12.84 -13.32
CA SER A 25 3.64 12.80 -14.66
C SER A 25 2.84 11.95 -15.64
N GLY A 26 1.67 11.42 -15.25
CA GLY A 26 0.87 10.52 -16.09
C GLY A 26 1.49 9.13 -16.30
N ILE A 27 2.48 8.76 -15.50
CA ILE A 27 3.20 7.49 -15.60
C ILE A 27 2.66 6.51 -14.56
N GLY A 28 2.28 5.32 -14.99
CA GLY A 28 1.91 4.24 -14.07
C GLY A 28 3.06 3.88 -13.13
N ALA A 29 2.78 3.88 -11.83
CA ALA A 29 3.72 3.48 -10.80
C ALA A 29 3.51 2.02 -10.40
N TYR A 30 4.59 1.25 -10.30
CA TYR A 30 4.60 -0.09 -9.74
C TYR A 30 5.39 -0.07 -8.43
N VAL A 31 4.70 -0.24 -7.29
CA VAL A 31 5.36 -0.44 -5.99
C VAL A 31 5.94 -1.86 -5.95
N GLY A 32 7.23 -1.95 -6.27
CA GLY A 32 7.97 -3.19 -6.32
C GLY A 32 8.57 -3.59 -4.97
N GLY A 33 9.67 -4.33 -5.05
CA GLY A 33 10.37 -4.84 -3.90
C GLY A 33 11.33 -5.96 -4.29
N SER A 34 11.65 -6.80 -3.33
CA SER A 34 12.49 -7.98 -3.49
C SER A 34 11.87 -9.17 -2.74
N CYS A 35 12.08 -10.37 -3.28
CA CYS A 35 11.80 -11.63 -2.58
C CYS A 35 12.65 -11.79 -1.31
N ASN A 36 13.75 -11.04 -1.19
CA ASN A 36 14.68 -11.07 -0.07
C ASN A 36 14.42 -9.98 0.99
N GLU A 37 13.26 -9.33 0.95
CA GLU A 37 12.78 -8.49 2.07
C GLU A 37 12.17 -9.37 3.18
N THR A 38 11.52 -8.75 4.15
CA THR A 38 10.75 -9.45 5.20
C THR A 38 9.24 -9.22 5.02
N ASP A 39 8.44 -9.98 5.74
CA ASP A 39 6.99 -9.78 5.83
C ASP A 39 6.67 -8.35 6.33
N GLY A 40 7.46 -7.83 7.28
CA GLY A 40 7.38 -6.45 7.75
C GLY A 40 7.53 -5.45 6.61
N GLY A 41 8.52 -5.63 5.74
CA GLY A 41 8.71 -4.79 4.55
C GLY A 41 7.55 -4.88 3.54
N GLY A 42 7.02 -6.10 3.33
CA GLY A 42 5.81 -6.34 2.54
C GLY A 42 4.60 -5.57 3.06
N ARG A 43 4.29 -5.73 4.35
CA ARG A 43 3.16 -5.08 5.02
C ARG A 43 3.31 -3.55 5.04
N THR A 44 4.49 -3.01 5.34
CA THR A 44 4.72 -1.55 5.27
C THR A 44 4.47 -1.00 3.86
N ALA A 45 4.91 -1.71 2.83
CA ALA A 45 4.69 -1.30 1.45
C ALA A 45 3.19 -1.33 1.06
N VAL A 46 2.36 -2.19 1.68
CA VAL A 46 0.90 -2.20 1.48
C VAL A 46 0.27 -0.89 1.93
N HIS A 47 0.65 -0.40 3.10
CA HIS A 47 0.15 0.88 3.62
C HIS A 47 0.54 2.05 2.72
N VAL A 48 1.76 2.03 2.17
CA VAL A 48 2.19 3.00 1.14
C VAL A 48 1.32 2.90 -0.11
N ALA A 49 1.09 1.69 -0.63
CA ALA A 49 0.30 1.49 -1.83
C ALA A 49 -1.16 1.95 -1.65
N LEU A 50 -1.79 1.62 -0.51
CA LEU A 50 -3.15 2.08 -0.19
C LEU A 50 -3.25 3.61 -0.12
N ALA A 51 -2.24 4.27 0.47
CA ALA A 51 -2.24 5.72 0.61
C ALA A 51 -1.94 6.46 -0.71
N THR A 52 -1.08 5.89 -1.57
CA THR A 52 -0.58 6.57 -2.77
C THR A 52 -1.23 6.14 -4.08
N GLN A 53 -1.98 5.03 -4.05
CA GLN A 53 -2.72 4.47 -5.18
C GLN A 53 -1.85 4.29 -6.45
N PRO A 54 -0.80 3.44 -6.39
CA PRO A 54 -0.02 3.06 -7.57
C PRO A 54 -0.89 2.23 -8.54
N ALA A 55 -0.40 2.00 -9.76
CA ALA A 55 -1.08 1.15 -10.73
C ALA A 55 -1.05 -0.33 -10.33
N GLN A 56 0.01 -0.77 -9.63
CA GLN A 56 0.15 -2.13 -9.13
C GLN A 56 1.16 -2.21 -7.97
N MET A 57 1.14 -3.34 -7.25
CA MET A 57 2.06 -3.67 -6.17
C MET A 57 2.54 -5.12 -6.26
N LEU A 58 3.78 -5.38 -5.84
CA LEU A 58 4.39 -6.72 -5.83
C LEU A 58 3.90 -7.55 -4.62
N ALA A 59 3.52 -8.80 -4.86
CA ALA A 59 3.41 -9.83 -3.82
C ALA A 59 4.82 -10.23 -3.34
N LYS A 60 5.10 -10.07 -2.04
CA LYS A 60 6.44 -10.24 -1.44
C LYS A 60 6.35 -10.46 0.09
N PRO A 61 7.41 -10.96 0.74
CA PRO A 61 8.67 -11.47 0.20
C PRO A 61 8.54 -12.95 -0.24
N GLY A 62 9.67 -13.62 -0.41
CA GLY A 62 9.75 -15.05 -0.70
C GLY A 62 9.61 -15.40 -2.19
N MET A 63 9.97 -16.65 -2.50
CA MET A 63 9.85 -17.24 -3.83
C MET A 63 8.76 -18.32 -3.92
N GLY A 64 8.05 -18.59 -2.80
CA GLY A 64 6.97 -19.57 -2.74
C GLY A 64 5.65 -19.08 -3.36
N VAL A 65 5.58 -17.80 -3.74
CA VAL A 65 4.40 -17.12 -4.33
C VAL A 65 3.25 -16.98 -3.33
N ASP A 66 2.78 -18.09 -2.78
CA ASP A 66 1.62 -18.16 -1.89
C ASP A 66 1.78 -17.28 -0.66
N GLU A 67 2.95 -17.32 -0.02
CA GLU A 67 3.21 -16.57 1.21
C GLU A 67 3.28 -15.06 0.94
N GLY A 68 3.96 -14.66 -0.14
CA GLY A 68 4.06 -13.26 -0.54
C GLY A 68 2.71 -12.67 -0.93
N TYR A 69 1.88 -13.45 -1.63
CA TYR A 69 0.52 -13.06 -1.98
C TYR A 69 -0.36 -12.96 -0.73
N MET A 70 -0.33 -13.98 0.13
CA MET A 70 -1.06 -14.02 1.39
C MET A 70 -0.73 -12.81 2.27
N ILE A 71 0.56 -12.48 2.46
CA ILE A 71 1.00 -11.36 3.31
C ILE A 71 0.44 -10.04 2.78
N VAL A 72 0.66 -9.74 1.49
CA VAL A 72 0.27 -8.47 0.88
C VAL A 72 -1.25 -8.34 0.78
N HIS A 73 -1.94 -9.38 0.29
CA HIS A 73 -3.38 -9.35 0.08
C HIS A 73 -4.15 -9.28 1.40
N ASN A 74 -3.75 -10.06 2.41
CA ASN A 74 -4.45 -10.05 3.69
C ASN A 74 -4.24 -8.75 4.45
N GLU A 75 -3.05 -8.15 4.40
CA GLU A 75 -2.80 -6.83 5.01
C GLU A 75 -3.61 -5.74 4.32
N MET A 76 -3.71 -5.80 2.99
CA MET A 76 -4.48 -4.86 2.19
C MET A 76 -5.96 -4.90 2.60
N ASN A 77 -6.57 -6.09 2.60
CA ASN A 77 -7.97 -6.25 2.92
C ASN A 77 -8.29 -5.86 4.37
N ARG A 78 -7.46 -6.28 5.35
CA ARG A 78 -7.65 -5.85 6.75
C ARG A 78 -7.62 -4.34 6.90
N THR A 79 -6.66 -3.69 6.23
CA THR A 79 -6.51 -2.23 6.31
C THR A 79 -7.70 -1.52 5.67
N LEU A 80 -8.16 -2.00 4.51
CA LEU A 80 -9.37 -1.47 3.86
C LEU A 80 -10.60 -1.59 4.75
N GLU A 81 -10.81 -2.71 5.44
CA GLU A 81 -11.93 -2.86 6.36
C GLU A 81 -11.85 -1.91 7.56
N ILE A 82 -10.66 -1.71 8.13
CA ILE A 82 -10.46 -0.72 9.20
C ILE A 82 -10.77 0.70 8.70
N LEU A 83 -10.35 1.04 7.48
CA LEU A 83 -10.65 2.35 6.88
C LEU A 83 -12.15 2.55 6.66
N ARG A 84 -12.84 1.54 6.10
CA ARG A 84 -14.31 1.54 5.91
C ARG A 84 -15.05 1.70 7.23
N HIS A 85 -14.63 0.98 8.27
CA HIS A 85 -15.23 1.12 9.60
C HIS A 85 -15.07 2.53 10.16
N LYS A 86 -13.86 3.10 10.08
CA LYS A 86 -13.57 4.48 10.55
C LYS A 86 -14.34 5.54 9.76
N GLU A 87 -14.62 5.29 8.48
CA GLU A 87 -15.46 6.18 7.67
C GLU A 87 -16.92 6.13 8.14
N LYS A 88 -17.49 4.93 8.29
CA LYS A 88 -18.87 4.76 8.79
C LYS A 88 -19.09 5.35 10.18
N SER A 89 -18.13 5.21 11.09
CA SER A 89 -18.24 5.77 12.45
C SER A 89 -18.27 7.30 12.45
N LYS A 90 -17.56 7.96 11.51
CA LYS A 90 -17.61 9.43 11.36
C LYS A 90 -18.97 9.91 10.89
N THR A 91 -19.63 9.16 10.00
CA THR A 91 -20.97 9.50 9.51
C THR A 91 -21.98 9.49 10.67
N HIS A 92 -21.99 8.44 11.49
CA HIS A 92 -22.89 8.35 12.66
C HIS A 92 -22.65 9.48 13.68
N SER A 93 -21.41 9.91 13.91
CA SER A 93 -21.14 11.05 14.79
C SER A 93 -21.60 12.40 14.25
N ARG A 94 -21.67 12.56 12.92
CA ARG A 94 -22.17 13.78 12.28
C ARG A 94 -23.69 13.83 12.29
N ASP A 95 -24.34 12.69 12.08
CA ASP A 95 -25.80 12.58 12.06
C ASP A 95 -26.41 12.62 13.48
N ALA A 96 -25.64 12.27 14.51
CA ALA A 96 -26.06 12.33 15.91
C ALA A 96 -26.16 13.76 16.49
N PHE A 97 -25.70 14.79 15.77
CA PHE A 97 -25.69 16.18 16.24
C PHE A 97 -26.75 17.08 15.58
N TRP A 98 -27.64 16.50 14.75
CA TRP A 98 -28.72 17.21 14.05
C TRP A 98 -30.13 16.76 14.49
N TRP A 99 -30.30 16.51 15.79
CA TRP A 99 -31.60 16.38 16.47
C TRP A 99 -31.56 17.14 17.79
#